data_AF-A0AAV8UH74-F1
#
_entry.id   AF-A0AAV8UH74-F1
#
_cell.length_a   1.000
_cell.length_b   1.000
_cell.length_c   1.000
_cell.angle_alpha   90.00
_cell.angle_beta   90.00
_cell.angle_gamma   90.00
#
_symmetry.space_group_name_H-M   'P 1'
#
loop_
_entity.id
_entity.type
_entity.pdbx_description
1 polymer ?
#
loop_
_entity_poly.entity_id
_entity_poly.type
_entity_poly.pdbx_seq_one_letter_code
_entity_poly.pdbx_strand_id
1 'polypeptide(L)'
;MAVGFVFGDPLWRWERMRTGGRVCRRVTVNAEGEPRGEDLVQAMREYTKNSQELSNPKGLIPSHQLVRRDADGETLKERFVYVEEQDCIGCSHCAMTARNTFFLENDYGRARAFQQEADPDELISEAIDTCPVSCIYFVPYDELVILEKEREGQEINNKQRLVGTSNSNKNISKSKVLSSASMRCESCPQRGCQKCPMYGVGENPQYMAKLEAKEKKNKAKKQAESGSRRILF
;
A
#
# COMPACT_ATOMS: atom_id res chain seq x y z
N MET A 1 23.15 -17.89 -75.45
CA MET A 1 22.31 -18.43 -74.36
C MET A 1 23.17 -18.57 -73.11
N ALA A 2 22.61 -18.24 -71.93
CA ALA A 2 23.19 -18.24 -70.57
C ALA A 2 24.31 -17.19 -70.35
N VAL A 3 24.08 -16.02 -69.73
CA VAL A 3 23.74 -15.73 -68.31
C VAL A 3 24.71 -16.39 -67.33
N GLY A 4 25.80 -15.69 -67.01
CA GLY A 4 26.72 -16.00 -65.93
C GLY A 4 26.68 -14.89 -64.89
N PHE A 5 26.16 -15.22 -63.70
CA PHE A 5 26.04 -14.34 -62.53
C PHE A 5 27.29 -14.54 -61.66
N VAL A 6 28.09 -13.49 -61.45
CA VAL A 6 29.22 -13.49 -60.50
C VAL A 6 29.15 -12.23 -59.64
N PHE A 7 28.77 -12.45 -58.38
CA PHE A 7 29.22 -11.81 -57.13
C PHE A 7 29.71 -10.36 -57.17
N GLY A 8 28.99 -9.48 -56.45
CA GLY A 8 29.50 -8.17 -56.04
C GLY A 8 28.52 -7.43 -55.13
N ASP A 9 28.81 -7.47 -53.83
CA ASP A 9 28.41 -6.51 -52.78
C ASP A 9 26.96 -6.49 -52.24
N PRO A 10 26.68 -7.22 -51.15
CA PRO A 10 25.54 -6.91 -50.31
C PRO A 10 25.91 -5.73 -49.39
N LEU A 11 25.45 -4.56 -49.81
CA LEU A 11 25.08 -3.42 -48.96
C LEU A 11 24.55 -3.86 -47.58
N TRP A 12 25.41 -3.93 -46.57
CA TRP A 12 25.00 -3.91 -45.16
C TRP A 12 25.95 -3.03 -44.36
N ARG A 13 25.63 -1.74 -44.40
CA ARG A 13 26.15 -0.67 -43.55
C ARG A 13 25.76 -0.98 -42.10
N TRP A 14 26.73 -1.28 -41.25
CA TRP A 14 26.55 -1.38 -39.80
C TRP A 14 26.35 0.01 -39.20
N GLU A 15 25.10 0.48 -39.21
CA GLU A 15 24.69 1.66 -38.45
C GLU A 15 24.45 1.24 -36.99
N ARG A 16 25.44 1.57 -36.14
CA ARG A 16 25.40 1.43 -34.69
C ARG A 16 24.40 2.44 -34.11
N MET A 17 23.14 2.04 -33.92
CA MET A 17 22.20 2.77 -33.06
C MET A 17 22.12 2.12 -31.69
N ARG A 18 22.65 2.85 -30.71
CA ARG A 18 22.64 2.57 -29.28
C ARG A 18 21.47 3.36 -28.68
N THR A 19 20.35 2.72 -28.36
CA THR A 19 19.37 3.15 -27.31
C THR A 19 18.26 2.11 -27.17
N GLY A 20 18.13 1.51 -25.98
CA GLY A 20 17.03 0.60 -25.63
C GLY A 20 17.52 -0.81 -25.29
N GLY A 21 17.95 -1.01 -24.04
CA GLY A 21 18.44 -2.28 -23.52
C GLY A 21 17.40 -3.38 -23.50
N ARG A 22 17.18 -4.04 -24.65
CA ARG A 22 16.79 -5.45 -24.68
C ARG A 22 18.06 -6.24 -25.00
N VAL A 23 18.58 -6.94 -24.00
CA VAL A 23 19.62 -7.94 -24.24
C VAL A 23 18.95 -9.07 -25.02
N CYS A 24 19.04 -9.04 -26.36
CA CYS A 24 18.77 -10.24 -27.16
C CYS A 24 19.85 -11.27 -26.80
N ARG A 25 19.55 -12.10 -25.80
CA ARG A 25 20.42 -13.21 -25.42
C ARG A 25 20.49 -14.17 -26.62
N ARG A 26 21.69 -14.42 -27.11
CA ARG A 26 21.91 -15.38 -28.20
C ARG A 26 21.56 -16.77 -27.68
N VAL A 27 20.40 -17.29 -28.09
CA VAL A 27 20.00 -18.68 -27.80
C VAL A 27 20.78 -19.59 -28.74
N THR A 28 21.52 -20.54 -28.16
CA THR A 28 22.23 -21.55 -28.94
C THR A 28 21.25 -22.62 -29.39
N VAL A 29 21.04 -22.74 -30.71
CA VAL A 29 20.17 -23.76 -31.32
C VAL A 29 20.98 -24.98 -31.74
N ASN A 30 20.33 -26.14 -31.76
CA ASN A 30 20.85 -27.40 -32.30
C ASN A 30 21.02 -27.30 -33.83
N ALA A 31 21.62 -28.31 -34.45
CA ALA A 31 21.77 -28.39 -35.91
C ALA A 31 20.42 -28.35 -36.67
N GLU A 32 19.31 -28.64 -35.99
CA GLU A 32 17.94 -28.65 -36.52
C GLU A 32 17.16 -27.35 -36.23
N GLY A 33 17.80 -26.35 -35.61
CA GLY A 33 17.17 -25.07 -35.30
C GLY A 33 16.33 -25.04 -34.01
N GLU A 34 16.23 -26.15 -33.29
CA GLU A 34 15.56 -26.21 -31.99
C GLU A 34 16.48 -25.78 -30.83
N PRO A 35 15.98 -25.02 -29.84
CA PRO A 35 16.76 -24.70 -28.64
C PRO A 35 17.10 -25.96 -27.83
N ARG A 36 18.33 -26.07 -27.30
CA ARG A 36 18.70 -27.18 -26.40
C ARG A 36 17.73 -27.23 -25.22
N GLY A 37 17.20 -28.42 -24.89
CA GLY A 37 16.24 -28.58 -23.79
C GLY A 37 16.73 -28.01 -22.44
N GLU A 38 18.04 -27.98 -22.23
CA GLU A 38 18.71 -27.35 -21.08
C GLU A 38 18.53 -25.82 -21.03
N ASP A 39 18.60 -25.14 -22.18
CA ASP A 39 18.41 -23.69 -22.30
C ASP A 39 16.96 -23.29 -21.98
N LEU A 40 16.01 -24.18 -22.29
CA LEU A 40 14.58 -23.98 -22.05
C LEU A 40 14.24 -24.17 -20.55
N VAL A 41 14.83 -25.18 -19.90
CA VAL A 41 14.76 -25.37 -18.44
C VAL A 41 15.43 -24.23 -17.69
N GLN A 42 16.57 -23.72 -18.20
CA GLN A 42 17.25 -22.57 -17.61
C GLN A 42 16.45 -21.27 -17.78
N ALA A 43 15.82 -21.06 -18.94
CA ALA A 43 14.90 -19.95 -19.15
C ALA A 43 13.67 -20.04 -18.25
N MET A 44 13.12 -21.25 -18.01
CA MET A 44 12.03 -21.45 -17.04
C MET A 44 12.48 -21.18 -15.59
N ARG A 45 13.70 -21.59 -15.21
CA ARG A 45 14.30 -21.27 -13.90
C ARG A 45 14.58 -19.77 -13.73
N GLU A 46 15.02 -19.09 -14.78
CA GLU A 46 15.21 -17.64 -14.78
C GLU A 46 13.86 -16.91 -14.75
N TYR A 47 12.85 -17.36 -15.49
CA TYR A 47 11.49 -16.81 -15.42
C TYR A 47 10.90 -16.97 -14.03
N THR A 48 11.02 -18.15 -13.41
CA THR A 48 10.53 -18.38 -12.03
C THR A 48 11.31 -17.57 -10.99
N LYS A 49 12.63 -17.41 -11.13
CA LYS A 49 13.43 -16.51 -10.29
C LYS A 49 13.06 -15.04 -10.47
N ASN A 50 12.88 -14.57 -11.70
CA ASN A 50 12.46 -13.20 -11.99
C ASN A 50 10.99 -12.97 -11.56
N SER A 51 10.15 -14.00 -11.58
CA SER A 51 8.80 -13.96 -11.02
C SER A 51 8.82 -13.91 -9.48
N GLN A 52 9.84 -14.50 -8.85
CA GLN A 52 10.13 -14.37 -7.42
C GLN A 52 10.78 -13.02 -7.05
N GLU A 53 11.28 -12.25 -8.03
CA GLU A 53 11.66 -10.84 -7.89
C GLU A 53 10.45 -9.89 -8.01
N LEU A 54 9.23 -10.36 -7.75
CA LEU A 54 8.20 -9.46 -7.23
C LEU A 54 8.76 -8.89 -5.91
N SER A 55 8.77 -7.58 -5.74
CA SER A 55 9.72 -6.85 -4.85
C SER A 55 9.80 -7.24 -3.37
N ASN A 56 9.01 -8.19 -2.89
CA ASN A 56 9.11 -8.82 -1.56
C ASN A 56 8.27 -10.12 -1.49
N PRO A 57 8.74 -11.27 -2.02
CA PRO A 57 7.91 -12.45 -2.29
C PRO A 57 7.38 -13.18 -1.04
N LYS A 58 7.76 -12.72 0.16
CA LYS A 58 7.40 -13.35 1.45
C LYS A 58 7.21 -12.34 2.59
N GLY A 59 7.13 -11.04 2.31
CA GLY A 59 7.06 -10.04 3.38
C GLY A 59 8.29 -10.04 4.31
N LEU A 60 9.46 -10.51 3.83
CA LEU A 60 10.70 -10.56 4.60
C LEU A 60 11.20 -9.15 4.93
N ILE A 61 11.04 -8.24 3.96
CA ILE A 61 11.41 -6.84 4.12
C ILE A 61 10.19 -6.11 4.73
N PRO A 62 10.39 -5.31 5.79
CA PRO A 62 9.32 -4.46 6.33
C PRO A 62 8.77 -3.49 5.27
N SER A 63 7.46 -3.29 5.28
CA SER A 63 6.77 -2.55 4.21
C SER A 63 7.26 -1.10 4.06
N HIS A 64 7.68 -0.46 5.17
CA HIS A 64 8.21 0.91 5.18
C HIS A 64 9.51 1.09 4.39
N GLN A 65 10.30 0.03 4.20
CA GLN A 65 11.57 0.10 3.47
C GLN A 65 11.38 0.10 1.95
N LEU A 66 10.22 -0.36 1.48
CA LEU A 66 9.90 -0.50 0.05
C LEU A 66 9.14 0.70 -0.52
N VAL A 67 8.88 1.71 0.32
CA VAL A 67 8.20 2.94 -0.09
C VAL A 67 9.08 3.72 -1.08
N ARG A 68 8.52 4.08 -2.23
CA ARG A 68 9.20 4.91 -3.22
C ARG A 68 9.39 6.34 -2.69
N ARG A 69 10.60 6.87 -2.88
CA ARG A 69 10.96 8.24 -2.53
C ARG A 69 11.53 8.97 -3.73
N ASP A 70 11.29 10.28 -3.78
CA ASP A 70 11.80 11.19 -4.78
C ASP A 70 13.28 11.52 -4.57
N ALA A 71 13.87 12.27 -5.51
CA ALA A 71 15.26 12.70 -5.45
C ALA A 71 15.57 13.53 -4.18
N ASP A 72 14.57 14.27 -3.68
CA ASP A 72 14.65 15.08 -2.46
C ASP A 72 14.40 14.26 -1.17
N GLY A 73 14.10 12.96 -1.31
CA GLY A 73 13.84 12.05 -0.19
C GLY A 73 12.41 12.09 0.35
N GLU A 74 11.52 12.85 -0.28
CA GLU A 74 10.09 12.88 0.05
C GLU A 74 9.36 11.65 -0.49
N THR A 75 8.29 11.22 0.19
CA THR A 75 7.46 10.09 -0.25
C THR A 75 6.46 10.56 -1.30
N LEU A 76 6.35 9.82 -2.41
CA LEU A 76 5.40 10.11 -3.50
C LEU A 76 3.93 10.13 -3.04
N LYS A 77 3.63 9.37 -1.99
CA LYS A 77 2.29 9.22 -1.44
C LYS A 77 2.27 9.60 0.04
N GLU A 78 1.20 10.28 0.46
CA GLU A 78 1.02 10.68 1.86
C GLU A 78 0.42 9.58 2.74
N ARG A 79 -0.19 8.55 2.12
CA ARG A 79 -0.96 7.50 2.81
C ARG A 79 -0.43 6.12 2.46
N PHE A 80 -0.11 5.38 3.51
CA PHE A 80 0.34 4.00 3.46
C PHE A 80 -0.63 3.10 4.19
N VAL A 81 -0.55 1.80 3.93
CA VAL A 81 -1.47 0.82 4.50
C VAL A 81 -0.73 -0.05 5.51
N TYR A 82 -1.36 -0.29 6.65
CA TYR A 82 -0.86 -1.14 7.71
C TYR A 82 -1.96 -2.11 8.17
N VAL A 83 -1.59 -3.33 8.56
CA VAL A 83 -2.54 -4.32 9.09
C VAL A 83 -2.16 -4.64 10.53
N GLU A 84 -3.11 -4.53 11.45
CA GLU A 84 -2.91 -4.92 12.85
C GLU A 84 -3.05 -6.44 13.00
N GLU A 85 -1.91 -7.14 13.11
CA GLU A 85 -1.84 -8.60 13.15
C GLU A 85 -2.52 -9.22 14.39
N GLN A 86 -2.59 -8.48 15.49
CA GLN A 86 -3.23 -8.91 16.74
C GLN A 86 -4.77 -9.03 16.60
N ASP A 87 -5.38 -8.08 15.91
CA ASP A 87 -6.83 -8.01 15.71
C ASP A 87 -7.28 -8.79 14.47
N CYS A 88 -6.38 -9.00 13.50
CA CYS A 88 -6.67 -9.75 12.30
C CYS A 88 -7.07 -11.19 12.64
N ILE A 89 -8.18 -11.68 12.08
CA ILE A 89 -8.64 -13.07 12.26
C ILE A 89 -8.20 -14.01 11.15
N GLY A 90 -7.51 -13.51 10.12
CA GLY A 90 -7.04 -14.32 9.00
C GLY A 90 -8.12 -14.72 7.99
N CYS A 91 -9.15 -13.90 7.78
CA CYS A 91 -10.24 -14.21 6.84
C CYS A 91 -9.87 -14.16 5.34
N SER A 92 -8.59 -13.88 5.02
CA SER A 92 -7.96 -13.84 3.69
C SER A 92 -8.59 -12.94 2.62
N HIS A 93 -9.67 -12.24 2.92
CA HIS A 93 -10.41 -11.48 1.92
C HIS A 93 -9.59 -10.32 1.34
N CYS A 94 -8.83 -9.60 2.18
CA CYS A 94 -7.92 -8.55 1.73
C CYS A 94 -6.84 -9.06 0.77
N ALA A 95 -6.29 -10.25 1.02
CA ALA A 95 -5.31 -10.89 0.15
C ALA A 95 -5.91 -11.37 -1.17
N MET A 96 -7.23 -11.60 -1.24
CA MET A 96 -7.91 -11.94 -2.50
C MET A 96 -8.22 -10.69 -3.34
N THR A 97 -8.65 -9.61 -2.69
CA THR A 97 -9.00 -8.34 -3.35
C THR A 97 -7.76 -7.61 -3.86
N ALA A 98 -6.74 -7.42 -3.01
CA ALA A 98 -5.51 -6.69 -3.33
C ALA A 98 -4.28 -7.59 -3.11
N ARG A 99 -4.06 -8.49 -4.07
CA ARG A 99 -3.04 -9.57 -4.05
C ARG A 99 -1.60 -9.06 -4.05
N ASN A 100 -1.34 -7.87 -4.56
CA ASN A 100 0.01 -7.32 -4.64
C ASN A 100 0.38 -6.48 -3.41
N THR A 101 -0.62 -6.06 -2.63
CA THR A 101 -0.43 -5.24 -1.43
C THR A 101 -0.46 -6.09 -0.16
N PHE A 102 -1.42 -7.00 -0.06
CA PHE A 102 -1.62 -7.86 1.10
C PHE A 102 -1.29 -9.31 0.82
N PHE A 103 -0.75 -9.98 1.82
CA PHE A 103 -0.60 -11.43 1.81
C PHE A 103 -1.02 -12.02 3.16
N LEU A 104 -1.25 -13.32 3.18
CA LEU A 104 -1.50 -14.07 4.41
C LEU A 104 -0.21 -14.74 4.86
N GLU A 105 0.25 -14.41 6.06
CA GLU A 105 1.42 -15.02 6.67
C GLU A 105 1.11 -16.46 7.10
N ASN A 106 2.01 -17.40 6.79
CA ASN A 106 1.76 -18.82 7.00
C ASN A 106 1.88 -19.23 8.48
N ASP A 107 2.74 -18.56 9.25
CA ASP A 107 3.06 -18.97 10.63
C ASP A 107 1.89 -18.74 11.59
N TYR A 108 1.19 -17.62 11.44
CA TYR A 108 0.10 -17.23 12.32
C TYR A 108 -1.27 -17.20 11.62
N GLY A 109 -1.31 -17.28 10.29
CA GLY A 109 -2.54 -17.09 9.51
C GLY A 109 -3.10 -15.68 9.69
N ARG A 110 -2.24 -14.66 9.63
CA ARG A 110 -2.61 -13.24 9.75
C ARG A 110 -2.29 -12.49 8.47
N ALA A 111 -3.11 -11.52 8.13
CA ALA A 111 -2.85 -10.69 6.97
C ALA A 111 -1.76 -9.66 7.30
N ARG A 112 -0.88 -9.39 6.32
CA ARG A 112 0.16 -8.37 6.39
C ARG A 112 0.20 -7.57 5.08
N ALA A 113 0.45 -6.27 5.17
CA ALA A 113 0.78 -5.45 4.02
C ALA A 113 2.29 -5.57 3.73
N PHE A 114 2.67 -6.19 2.61
CA PHE A 114 4.09 -6.46 2.30
C PHE A 114 4.70 -5.46 1.33
N GLN A 115 3.88 -4.89 0.46
CA GLN A 115 4.33 -3.95 -0.55
C GLN A 115 3.37 -2.77 -0.56
N GLN A 116 3.95 -1.58 -0.41
CA GLN A 116 3.20 -0.33 -0.51
C GLN A 116 3.04 0.04 -1.99
N GLU A 117 1.92 0.70 -2.33
CA GLU A 117 1.67 1.25 -3.68
C GLU A 117 1.66 0.21 -4.83
N ALA A 118 1.40 -1.05 -4.51
CA ALA A 118 1.37 -2.12 -5.52
C ALA A 118 0.04 -2.20 -6.27
N ASP A 119 -1.07 -2.02 -5.56
CA ASP A 119 -2.42 -1.99 -6.11
C ASP A 119 -3.00 -0.56 -6.09
N PRO A 120 -3.99 -0.25 -6.95
CA PRO A 120 -4.70 1.02 -6.94
C PRO A 120 -5.48 1.23 -5.64
N ASP A 121 -5.63 2.49 -5.25
CA ASP A 121 -6.28 2.94 -4.01
C ASP A 121 -7.73 2.44 -3.89
N GLU A 122 -8.42 2.28 -5.02
CA GLU A 122 -9.79 1.74 -5.08
C GLU A 122 -9.85 0.31 -4.52
N LEU A 123 -8.95 -0.58 -4.95
CA LEU A 123 -8.89 -1.96 -4.46
C LEU A 123 -8.48 -2.02 -2.99
N ILE A 124 -7.59 -1.11 -2.57
CA ILE A 124 -7.19 -0.99 -1.17
C ILE A 124 -8.38 -0.58 -0.32
N SER A 125 -9.17 0.40 -0.76
CA SER A 125 -10.37 0.83 -0.04
C SER A 125 -11.43 -0.28 0.03
N GLU A 126 -11.63 -1.03 -1.05
CA GLU A 126 -12.51 -2.20 -1.06
C GLU A 126 -12.05 -3.27 -0.06
N ALA A 127 -10.74 -3.55 0.00
CA ALA A 127 -10.17 -4.49 0.96
C ALA A 127 -10.36 -4.04 2.42
N ILE A 128 -10.36 -2.73 2.69
CA ILE A 128 -10.61 -2.15 4.01
C ILE A 128 -12.09 -2.31 4.39
N ASP A 129 -13.00 -1.93 3.49
CA ASP A 129 -14.45 -1.95 3.75
C ASP A 129 -15.01 -3.36 3.95
N THR A 130 -14.39 -4.33 3.29
CA THR A 130 -14.80 -5.74 3.34
C THR A 130 -14.21 -6.50 4.53
N CYS A 131 -13.33 -5.88 5.32
CA CYS A 131 -12.69 -6.51 6.47
C CYS A 131 -13.68 -6.67 7.65
N PRO A 132 -14.03 -7.90 8.09
CA PRO A 132 -15.07 -8.13 9.09
C PRO A 132 -14.72 -7.63 10.50
N VAL A 133 -13.44 -7.41 10.78
CA VAL A 133 -12.92 -6.91 12.06
C VAL A 133 -12.27 -5.53 11.94
N SER A 134 -12.28 -4.93 10.73
CA SER A 134 -11.69 -3.61 10.44
C SER A 134 -10.26 -3.44 11.01
N CYS A 135 -9.38 -4.40 10.72
CA CYS A 135 -7.99 -4.44 11.21
C CYS A 135 -6.96 -3.82 10.25
N ILE A 136 -7.42 -3.16 9.19
CA ILE A 136 -6.56 -2.54 8.16
C ILE A 136 -6.67 -1.03 8.31
N TYR A 137 -5.53 -0.35 8.33
CA TYR A 137 -5.42 1.06 8.64
C TYR A 137 -4.56 1.86 7.64
N PHE A 138 -4.99 3.05 7.28
CA PHE A 138 -4.26 4.09 6.56
C PHE A 138 -3.45 4.91 7.54
N VAL A 139 -2.14 4.94 7.33
CA VAL A 139 -1.17 5.57 8.21
C VAL A 139 -0.21 6.46 7.43
N PRO A 140 0.25 7.58 8.01
CA PRO A 140 1.35 8.35 7.43
C PRO A 140 2.66 7.57 7.54
N TYR A 141 3.64 7.94 6.73
CA TYR A 141 4.94 7.25 6.67
C TYR A 141 5.63 7.12 8.04
N ASP A 142 5.65 8.20 8.84
CA ASP A 142 6.29 8.20 10.16
C ASP A 142 5.66 7.19 11.12
N GLU A 143 4.33 7.09 11.10
CA GLU A 143 3.60 6.09 11.90
C GLU A 143 3.87 4.68 11.38
N LEU A 144 3.92 4.48 10.06
CA LEU A 144 4.22 3.17 9.46
C LEU A 144 5.58 2.63 9.95
N VAL A 145 6.61 3.49 10.02
CA VAL A 145 7.93 3.09 10.53
C VAL A 145 7.86 2.64 11.99
N ILE A 146 7.06 3.30 12.82
CA ILE A 146 6.91 2.95 14.23
C ILE A 146 6.13 1.64 14.36
N LEU A 147 5.05 1.49 13.61
CA LEU A 147 4.18 0.31 13.62
C LEU A 147 4.93 -0.95 13.22
N GLU A 148 5.72 -0.89 12.15
CA GLU A 148 6.56 -2.00 11.70
C GLU A 148 7.63 -2.39 12.73
N LYS A 149 8.18 -1.43 13.46
CA LYS A 149 9.12 -1.70 14.57
C LYS A 149 8.43 -2.32 15.78
N GLU A 150 7.25 -1.82 16.15
CA GLU A 150 6.47 -2.39 17.25
C GLU A 150 6.01 -3.82 16.93
N ARG A 151 5.69 -4.11 15.66
CA ARG A 151 5.31 -5.45 15.17
C ARG A 151 6.39 -6.50 15.43
N GLU A 152 7.67 -6.19 15.23
CA GLU A 152 8.77 -7.14 15.45
C GLU A 152 8.81 -7.70 16.89
N GLY A 153 8.32 -6.94 17.86
CA GLY A 153 8.23 -7.35 19.27
C GLY A 153 6.88 -7.94 19.69
N GLN A 154 5.93 -8.11 18.77
CA GLN A 154 4.59 -8.61 19.10
C GLN A 154 4.52 -10.13 19.09
N GLU A 155 4.16 -10.72 20.23
CA GLU A 155 3.84 -12.15 20.32
C GLU A 155 2.36 -12.38 20.00
N ILE A 156 2.06 -13.07 18.90
CA ILE A 156 0.67 -13.38 18.51
C ILE A 156 0.20 -14.63 19.27
N ASN A 157 -0.69 -14.44 20.24
CA ASN A 157 -1.24 -15.55 21.01
C ASN A 157 -2.44 -16.20 20.31
N ASN A 158 -2.17 -17.21 19.49
CA ASN A 158 -3.20 -18.01 18.82
C ASN A 158 -4.21 -18.69 19.78
N LYS A 159 -3.88 -18.82 21.08
CA LYS A 159 -4.77 -19.46 22.08
C LYS A 159 -5.97 -18.59 22.46
N GLN A 160 -5.88 -17.26 22.31
CA GLN A 160 -7.02 -16.37 22.56
C GLN A 160 -8.18 -16.60 21.59
N ARG A 161 -7.93 -17.27 20.45
CA ARG A 161 -8.97 -17.69 19.50
C ARG A 161 -9.84 -18.84 20.02
N LEU A 162 -9.30 -19.68 20.91
CA LEU A 162 -9.89 -20.95 21.31
C LEU A 162 -10.70 -20.86 22.61
N VAL A 163 -10.39 -19.89 23.47
CA VAL A 163 -11.11 -19.67 24.71
C VAL A 163 -12.18 -18.60 24.49
N GLY A 164 -13.46 -19.02 24.44
CA GLY A 164 -14.63 -18.14 24.45
C GLY A 164 -14.81 -17.43 25.80
N THR A 165 -13.74 -16.88 26.36
CA THR A 165 -13.75 -16.25 27.67
C THR A 165 -14.21 -14.81 27.50
N SER A 166 -15.46 -14.57 27.88
CA SER A 166 -16.14 -13.28 28.00
C SER A 166 -15.48 -12.29 28.98
N ASN A 167 -14.24 -12.54 29.41
CA ASN A 167 -13.54 -11.72 30.39
C ASN A 167 -12.02 -11.96 30.33
N SER A 168 -11.36 -11.33 29.37
CA SER A 168 -9.92 -11.12 29.39
C SER A 168 -9.70 -9.66 29.08
N ASN A 169 -9.11 -8.94 30.04
CA ASN A 169 -8.67 -7.55 29.94
C ASN A 169 -8.44 -7.13 28.47
N LYS A 170 -9.22 -6.16 27.98
CA LYS A 170 -9.04 -5.50 26.67
C LYS A 170 -7.77 -4.64 26.61
N ASN A 171 -6.68 -5.16 27.17
CA ASN A 171 -5.34 -4.60 27.15
C ASN A 171 -4.40 -5.54 26.40
N ILE A 172 -4.85 -6.16 25.31
CA ILE A 172 -3.95 -6.22 24.16
C ILE A 172 -3.95 -4.79 23.66
N SER A 173 -3.00 -4.02 24.17
CA SER A 173 -2.80 -2.67 23.74
C SER A 173 -2.57 -2.75 22.24
N LYS A 174 -3.56 -2.30 21.45
CA LYS A 174 -3.30 -1.81 20.09
C LYS A 174 -1.99 -1.04 20.14
N SER A 175 -1.20 -1.13 19.07
CA SER A 175 0.10 -0.42 18.98
C SER A 175 -0.01 0.96 19.62
N LYS A 176 1.00 1.42 20.36
CA LYS A 176 0.86 2.64 21.17
C LYS A 176 0.47 3.84 20.32
N VAL A 177 0.91 3.80 19.07
CA VAL A 177 0.48 4.67 17.98
C VAL A 177 -1.03 4.48 17.74
N LEU A 178 -1.53 3.28 17.39
CA LEU A 178 -2.96 3.00 17.16
C LEU A 178 -3.89 3.32 18.35
N SER A 179 -3.39 3.21 19.60
CA SER A 179 -4.15 3.49 20.82
C SER A 179 -4.05 4.93 21.32
N SER A 180 -3.10 5.72 20.82
CA SER A 180 -3.02 7.14 21.15
C SER A 180 -4.29 7.86 20.67
N ALA A 181 -4.88 8.70 21.54
CA ALA A 181 -6.21 9.29 21.38
C ALA A 181 -6.34 10.34 20.25
N SER A 182 -5.46 10.34 19.26
CA SER A 182 -5.57 11.15 18.05
C SER A 182 -6.69 10.59 17.16
N MET A 183 -7.57 11.47 16.68
CA MET A 183 -8.62 11.09 15.74
C MET A 183 -7.98 10.68 14.41
N ARG A 184 -7.94 9.37 14.14
CA ARG A 184 -7.46 8.83 12.85
C ARG A 184 -8.49 8.99 11.75
N CYS A 185 -8.02 9.02 10.51
CA CYS A 185 -8.86 9.14 9.31
C CYS A 185 -9.97 8.06 9.25
N GLU A 186 -9.73 6.87 9.77
CA GLU A 186 -10.63 5.71 9.66
C GLU A 186 -11.67 5.62 10.77
N SER A 187 -11.54 6.46 11.80
CA SER A 187 -12.58 6.61 12.82
C SER A 187 -13.42 7.87 12.58
N CYS A 188 -13.45 8.41 11.35
CA CYS A 188 -14.10 9.68 11.02
C CYS A 188 -15.58 9.47 10.62
N PRO A 189 -16.57 9.63 11.52
CA PRO A 189 -17.97 9.39 11.24
C PRO A 189 -18.65 10.71 10.85
N GLN A 190 -18.04 11.52 9.96
CA GLN A 190 -18.32 12.95 9.69
C GLN A 190 -17.59 13.99 10.58
N ARG A 191 -16.35 13.71 11.03
CA ARG A 191 -15.63 14.68 11.88
C ARG A 191 -14.82 15.77 11.15
N GLY A 192 -14.59 15.69 9.85
CA GLY A 192 -14.04 16.79 9.03
C GLY A 192 -12.74 17.37 9.60
N CYS A 193 -11.59 16.76 9.29
CA CYS A 193 -10.28 17.20 9.76
C CYS A 193 -9.75 18.35 8.89
N GLN A 194 -8.96 19.27 9.47
CA GLN A 194 -8.34 20.37 8.73
C GLN A 194 -7.29 19.87 7.75
N LYS A 195 -6.49 18.87 8.10
CA LYS A 195 -5.54 18.22 7.18
C LYS A 195 -6.15 16.88 6.78
N CYS A 196 -7.06 16.92 5.82
CA CYS A 196 -7.70 15.71 5.34
C CYS A 196 -6.94 15.19 4.12
N PRO A 197 -6.29 14.02 4.19
CA PRO A 197 -5.50 13.50 3.07
C PRO A 197 -6.36 13.08 1.85
N MET A 198 -7.70 13.16 1.94
CA MET A 198 -8.63 12.96 0.82
C MET A 198 -8.99 14.25 0.07
N TYR A 199 -8.87 15.41 0.73
CA TYR A 199 -9.30 16.72 0.18
C TYR A 199 -8.22 17.79 0.38
N GLY A 200 -6.99 17.43 0.72
CA GLY A 200 -5.95 18.39 1.08
C GLY A 200 -6.22 19.17 2.38
N VAL A 201 -5.46 20.25 2.58
CA VAL A 201 -5.53 21.06 3.80
C VAL A 201 -6.68 22.05 3.71
N GLY A 202 -7.78 21.75 4.40
CA GLY A 202 -8.91 22.65 4.61
C GLY A 202 -10.07 22.46 3.65
N GLU A 203 -9.96 21.61 2.63
CA GLU A 203 -10.99 21.50 1.59
C GLU A 203 -11.99 20.37 1.86
N ASN A 204 -11.87 19.65 2.98
CA ASN A 204 -12.86 18.62 3.34
C ASN A 204 -14.26 19.25 3.50
N PRO A 205 -15.30 18.78 2.79
CA PRO A 205 -16.65 19.34 2.87
C PRO A 205 -17.23 19.36 4.29
N GLN A 206 -16.95 18.33 5.09
CA GLN A 206 -17.37 18.22 6.49
C GLN A 206 -16.61 19.21 7.39
N TYR A 207 -15.36 19.53 7.04
CA TYR A 207 -14.57 20.54 7.75
C TYR A 207 -15.13 21.95 7.48
N MET A 208 -15.41 22.27 6.22
CA MET A 208 -15.99 23.55 5.80
C MET A 208 -17.37 23.79 6.43
N ALA A 209 -18.26 22.80 6.38
CA ALA A 209 -19.59 22.89 7.00
C ALA A 209 -19.53 23.21 8.51
N LYS A 210 -18.52 22.68 9.22
CA LYS A 210 -18.30 22.97 10.64
C LYS A 210 -17.80 24.39 10.89
N LEU A 211 -16.86 24.87 10.08
CA LEU A 211 -16.38 26.25 10.16
C LEU A 211 -17.53 27.22 9.97
N GLU A 212 -18.36 27.01 8.96
CA GLU A 212 -19.55 27.82 8.72
C GLU A 212 -20.56 27.75 9.88
N ALA A 213 -20.83 26.56 10.41
CA ALA A 213 -21.71 26.39 11.56
C ALA A 213 -21.19 27.12 12.80
N LYS A 214 -19.88 27.11 13.02
CA LYS A 214 -19.21 27.85 14.10
C LYS A 214 -19.31 29.36 13.89
N GLU A 215 -19.13 29.83 12.66
CA GLU A 215 -19.28 31.24 12.31
C GLU A 215 -20.72 31.73 12.51
N LYS A 216 -21.72 30.94 12.08
CA LYS A 216 -23.15 31.20 12.31
C LYS A 216 -23.47 31.29 13.80
N LYS A 217 -22.96 30.36 14.61
CA LYS A 217 -23.10 30.40 16.09
C LYS A 217 -22.45 31.64 16.70
N ASN A 218 -21.27 32.02 16.23
CA ASN A 218 -20.57 33.22 16.73
C ASN A 218 -21.32 34.51 16.34
N LYS A 219 -21.84 34.60 15.11
CA LYS A 219 -22.67 35.73 14.65
C LYS A 219 -23.95 35.84 15.50
N ALA A 220 -24.63 34.72 15.75
CA ALA A 220 -25.82 34.68 16.60
C ALA A 220 -25.53 35.13 18.05
N LYS A 221 -24.40 34.68 18.64
CA LYS A 221 -23.97 35.14 19.98
C LYS A 221 -23.70 36.64 20.03
N LYS A 222 -22.96 37.18 19.05
CA LYS A 222 -22.69 38.63 18.97
C LYS A 222 -23.98 39.44 18.80
N GLN A 223 -24.93 38.94 18.01
CA GLN A 223 -26.24 39.58 17.85
C GLN A 223 -27.04 39.55 19.16
N ALA A 224 -27.07 38.43 19.87
CA ALA A 224 -27.72 38.32 21.18
C ALA A 224 -27.09 39.24 22.23
N GLU A 225 -25.76 39.34 22.28
CA GLU A 225 -25.04 40.26 23.17
C GLU A 225 -25.31 41.73 22.82
N SER A 226 -25.36 42.08 21.53
CA SER A 226 -25.69 43.44 21.08
C SER A 226 -27.15 43.82 21.34
N GLY A 227 -28.07 42.87 21.26
CA GLY A 227 -29.48 43.05 21.57
C GLY A 227 -29.71 43.21 23.08
N SER A 228 -29.03 42.41 23.90
CA SER A 228 -29.11 42.52 25.36
C SER A 228 -28.56 43.85 25.88
N ARG A 229 -27.48 44.39 25.30
CA ARG A 229 -26.96 45.73 25.62
C ARG A 229 -27.88 46.88 25.19
N ARG A 230 -28.79 46.67 24.24
CA ARG A 230 -29.76 47.67 23.78
C ARG A 230 -31.03 47.77 24.62
N ILE A 231 -31.34 46.76 25.43
CA ILE A 231 -32.56 46.71 26.27
C ILE A 231 -32.34 47.30 27.67
N LEU A 232 -31.08 47.52 28.06
CA LEU A 232 -30.68 48.04 29.39
C LEU A 232 -30.48 49.57 29.44
N PHE A 233 -30.96 50.31 28.43
CA PHE A 233 -30.94 51.79 28.39
C PHE A 233 -32.35 52.34 28.19
#